data_AF-A0A3S4GPE3-F1
#
_entry.id   AF-A0A3S4GPE3-F1
#
_cell.length_a   1.000
_cell.length_b   1.000
_cell.length_c   1.000
_cell.angle_alpha   90.00
_cell.angle_beta   90.00
_cell.angle_gamma   90.00
#
_symmetry.space_group_name_H-M   'P 1'
#
loop_
_entity.id
_entity.type
_entity.pdbx_description
1 polymer ?
#
loop_
_entity_poly.entity_id
_entity_poly.type
_entity_poly.pdbx_seq_one_letter_code
_entity_poly.pdbx_strand_id
1 'polypeptide(L)' 'MRAVLFTAAVVLLSGCGLNEELDAMTRENHQKVCDGYGFTRGTDAYANCMMKQDEREDDDAQRAMDREARKKK' A
#
# COMPACT_ATOMS: atom_id res chain seq x y z
N MET A 1 7.10 -34.79 -11.62
CA MET A 1 5.73 -34.22 -11.63
C MET A 1 5.15 -34.01 -10.23
N ARG A 2 5.24 -34.96 -9.29
CA ARG A 2 4.77 -34.78 -7.90
C ARG A 2 5.41 -33.57 -7.17
N ALA A 3 6.73 -33.38 -7.29
CA ALA A 3 7.42 -32.27 -6.61
C ALA A 3 7.00 -30.87 -7.10
N VAL A 4 6.66 -30.73 -8.39
CA VAL A 4 6.22 -29.45 -9.00
C VAL A 4 4.83 -29.05 -8.50
N LEU A 5 3.97 -30.02 -8.22
CA LEU A 5 2.64 -29.80 -7.64
C LEU A 5 2.72 -29.32 -6.18
N PHE A 6 3.67 -29.86 -5.40
CA PHE A 6 3.90 -29.41 -4.03
C PHE A 6 4.46 -27.98 -3.96
N THR A 7 5.36 -27.61 -4.88
CA THR A 7 5.92 -26.24 -4.92
C THR A 7 4.88 -25.19 -5.32
N ALA A 8 3.94 -25.52 -6.22
CA ALA A 8 2.88 -24.60 -6.63
C ALA A 8 1.89 -24.29 -5.50
N ALA A 9 1.62 -25.27 -4.62
CA ALA A 9 0.73 -25.08 -3.48
C ALA A 9 1.29 -24.09 -2.43
N VAL A 10 2.61 -24.09 -2.21
CA VAL A 10 3.26 -23.20 -1.23
C VAL A 10 3.22 -21.73 -1.69
N VAL A 11 3.35 -21.47 -2.99
CA VAL A 11 3.30 -20.10 -3.55
C VAL A 11 1.90 -19.49 -3.44
N LEU A 12 0.85 -20.31 -3.54
CA LEU A 12 -0.54 -19.83 -3.34
C LEU A 12 -0.81 -19.47 -1.87
N LEU A 13 -0.10 -20.07 -0.91
CA LEU A 13 -0.22 -19.76 0.53
C LEU A 13 0.55 -18.49 0.94
N SER A 14 1.56 -18.05 0.17
CA SER A 14 2.28 -16.79 0.44
C SER A 14 1.50 -15.52 0.06
N GLY A 15 0.35 -15.64 -0.61
CA GLY A 15 -0.48 -14.49 -1.00
C GLY A 15 -1.19 -13.78 0.17
N CYS A 16 -1.32 -14.42 1.33
CA CYS A 16 -2.07 -13.86 2.46
C CYS A 16 -1.22 -12.99 3.42
N GLY A 17 0.11 -12.92 3.24
CA GLY A 17 1.00 -12.16 4.14
C GLY A 17 1.72 -10.98 3.49
N LEU A 18 1.92 -11.00 2.17
CA LEU A 18 2.68 -9.96 1.45
C LEU A 18 2.00 -8.59 1.46
N ASN A 19 0.66 -8.55 1.52
CA ASN A 19 -0.08 -7.29 1.51
C ASN A 19 0.01 -6.57 2.86
N GLU A 20 0.16 -7.30 3.97
CA GLU A 20 0.21 -6.72 5.31
C GLU A 20 1.54 -5.99 5.57
N GLU A 21 2.64 -6.52 5.02
CA GLU A 21 3.95 -5.87 5.10
C GLU A 21 4.02 -4.60 4.23
N LEU A 22 3.38 -4.62 3.06
CA LEU A 22 3.28 -3.44 2.20
C LEU A 22 2.41 -2.35 2.84
N ASP A 23 1.26 -2.73 3.40
CA ASP A 23 0.36 -1.81 4.12
C ASP A 23 1.05 -1.17 5.34
N ALA A 24 1.81 -1.97 6.10
CA ALA A 24 2.59 -1.49 7.23
C ALA A 24 3.63 -0.43 6.80
N MET A 25 4.31 -0.66 5.68
CA MET A 25 5.29 0.28 5.14
C MET A 25 4.64 1.59 4.66
N THR A 26 3.55 1.51 3.90
CA THR A 26 2.78 2.68 3.45
C THR A 26 2.31 3.50 4.66
N ARG A 27 1.72 2.82 5.65
CA ARG A 27 1.24 3.49 6.87
C ARG A 27 2.37 4.14 7.66
N GLU A 28 3.54 3.51 7.76
CA GLU A 28 4.71 4.12 8.41
C GLU A 28 5.16 5.39 7.68
N ASN A 29 5.17 5.38 6.35
CA ASN A 29 5.50 6.56 5.55
C ASN A 29 4.51 7.71 5.77
N HIS A 30 3.20 7.43 5.77
CA HIS A 30 2.19 8.43 6.05
C HIS A 30 2.36 9.05 7.44
N GLN A 31 2.65 8.22 8.45
CA GLN A 31 2.95 8.68 9.80
C GLN A 31 4.15 9.62 9.82
N LYS A 32 5.26 9.25 9.15
CA LYS A 32 6.46 10.11 9.06
C LYS A 32 6.16 11.46 8.42
N VAL A 33 5.32 11.48 7.38
CA VAL A 33 4.92 12.71 6.70
C VAL A 33 4.09 13.59 7.65
N CYS A 34 3.08 13.03 8.31
CA CYS A 34 2.23 13.78 9.24
C CYS A 34 2.99 14.27 10.49
N ASP A 35 3.90 13.45 11.02
CA ASP A 35 4.82 13.85 12.09
C ASP A 35 5.76 14.99 11.62
N GLY A 36 6.27 14.90 10.39
CA GLY A 36 7.15 15.91 9.80
C GLY A 36 6.49 17.27 9.59
N TYR A 37 5.17 17.30 9.37
CA TYR A 37 4.38 18.53 9.37
C TYR A 37 4.08 19.07 10.78
N GLY A 38 4.38 18.30 11.83
CA GLY A 38 4.15 18.69 13.22
C GLY A 38 2.73 18.42 13.72
N PHE A 39 1.96 17.55 13.06
CA PHE A 39 0.64 17.16 13.58
C PHE A 39 0.82 16.27 14.82
N THR A 40 0.07 16.57 15.89
CA THR A 40 0.11 15.78 17.11
C THR A 40 -0.72 14.51 16.96
N ARG A 41 -0.10 13.34 17.14
CA ARG A 41 -0.78 12.03 17.14
C ARG A 41 -1.98 12.02 18.10
N GLY A 42 -3.06 11.35 17.70
CA GLY A 42 -4.30 11.26 18.48
C GLY A 42 -5.21 12.49 18.41
N THR A 43 -4.88 13.49 17.57
CA THR A 43 -5.75 14.63 17.30
C THR A 43 -6.49 14.45 15.98
N ASP A 44 -7.61 15.17 15.82
CA ASP A 44 -8.35 15.24 14.56
C ASP A 44 -7.50 15.78 13.42
N ALA A 45 -6.56 16.69 13.69
CA ALA A 45 -5.66 17.22 12.68
C ALA A 45 -4.74 16.12 12.13
N TYR A 46 -4.22 15.25 13.00
CA TYR A 46 -3.42 14.11 12.59
C TYR A 46 -4.25 13.07 11.82
N ALA A 47 -5.47 12.77 12.29
CA ALA A 47 -6.37 11.86 11.59
C ALA A 47 -6.69 12.37 10.17
N ASN A 48 -7.00 13.66 10.03
CA ASN A 48 -7.21 14.30 8.73
C ASN A 48 -5.97 14.27 7.84
N CYS A 49 -4.77 14.46 8.42
CA CYS A 49 -3.53 14.33 7.66
C CYS A 49 -3.36 12.91 7.10
N MET A 50 -3.54 11.89 7.93
CA MET A 50 -3.46 10.47 7.52
C MET A 50 -4.48 10.15 6.42
N MET A 51 -5.76 10.51 6.62
CA MET A 51 -6.80 10.29 5.59
C MET A 51 -6.44 10.94 4.25
N LYS A 52 -5.84 12.13 4.29
CA LYS A 52 -5.40 12.82 3.07
C LYS A 52 -4.18 12.18 2.41
N GLN A 53 -3.35 11.46 3.15
CA GLN A 53 -2.28 10.65 2.55
C GLN A 53 -2.85 9.40 1.89
N ASP A 54 -3.80 8.73 2.54
CA ASP A 54 -4.51 7.58 1.97
C ASP A 54 -5.16 7.94 0.62
N GLU A 55 -5.92 9.05 0.57
CA GLU A 55 -6.54 9.54 -0.68
C GLU A 55 -5.52 9.80 -1.79
N ARG A 56 -4.33 10.33 -1.45
CA ARG A 56 -3.28 10.60 -2.43
C ARG A 56 -2.66 9.32 -2.98
N GLU A 57 -2.47 8.33 -2.12
CA GLU A 57 -1.91 7.04 -2.52
C GLU A 57 -2.85 6.34 -3.52
N ASP A 58 -4.15 6.35 -3.23
CA ASP A 58 -5.18 5.82 -4.12
C ASP A 58 -5.20 6.56 -5.47
N ASP A 59 -5.18 7.90 -5.44
CA ASP A 59 -5.13 8.74 -6.64
C ASP A 59 -3.90 8.44 -7.50
N ASP A 60 -2.73 8.30 -6.87
CA ASP A 60 -1.48 8.05 -7.58
C ASP A 60 -1.43 6.63 -8.14
N ALA A 61 -1.99 5.64 -7.43
CA ALA A 61 -2.17 4.28 -7.93
C ALA A 61 -3.09 4.25 -9.16
N GLN A 62 -4.23 4.94 -9.12
CA GLN A 62 -5.14 5.07 -10.26
C GLN A 62 -4.45 5.71 -11.47
N ARG A 63 -3.73 6.82 -11.25
CA ARG A 63 -2.97 7.51 -12.31
C ARG A 63 -1.89 6.62 -12.91
N ALA A 64 -1.22 5.80 -12.11
CA ALA A 64 -0.24 4.85 -12.60
C ALA A 64 -0.90 3.81 -13.53
N MET A 65 -2.03 3.23 -13.12
CA MET A 65 -2.79 2.28 -13.94
C MET A 65 -3.30 2.91 -15.24
N ASP A 66 -3.81 4.14 -15.20
CA ASP A 66 -4.26 4.87 -16.38
C ASP A 66 -3.11 5.09 -17.39
N ARG A 67 -1.93 5.48 -16.90
CA ARG A 67 -0.73 5.65 -17.75
C ARG A 67 -0.33 4.34 -18.40
N GLU A 68 -0.39 3.22 -17.69
CA GLU A 68 -0.10 1.90 -18.24
C GLU A 68 -1.14 1.47 -19.28
N ALA A 69 -2.42 1.73 -19.02
CA ALA A 69 -3.51 1.43 -19.96
C ALA A 69 -3.36 2.23 -21.27
N ARG A 70 -2.92 3.48 -21.20
CA ARG A 70 -2.63 4.29 -22.41
C ARG A 70 -1.45 3.79 -23.22
N LYS A 71 -0.42 3.22 -22.58
CA LYS A 71 0.75 2.66 -23.27
C LYS A 71 0.46 1.36 -24.03
N LYS A 72 -0.63 0.66 -23.69
CA LYS A 72 -1.03 -0.63 -24.31
C LYS A 72 -1.97 -0.45 -25.52
N LYS A 73 -2.31 0.78 -25.89
CA LYS A 73 -3.09 1.12 -27.09
C LYS A 73 -2.18 1.67 -28.18
#